data_AF-A0A5E4NGA4-F1
#
_entry.id   AF-A0A5E4NGA4-F1
#
_cell.length_a   1.000
_cell.length_b   1.000
_cell.length_c   1.000
_cell.angle_alpha   90.00
_cell.angle_beta   90.00
_cell.angle_gamma   90.00
#
_symmetry.space_group_name_H-M   'P 1'
#
loop_
_entity.id
_entity.type
_entity.pdbx_description
1 polymer ?
#
loop_
_entity_poly.entity_id
_entity_poly.type
_entity_poly.pdbx_seq_one_letter_code
_entity_poly.pdbx_strand_id
1 'polypeptide(L)'
;MESRLANGLKLLYIPKKTRISSGIGNRLPEAYKKFYKEWRHQTPEPIYYQPKQGKWTRDEKTGAVIPVQNIPIPLKYPKTMNSGIWGGEAVIQGFKQGGGKYKSRVPYFWTPTLKKTVVYSEVLNKYMSTTVTQRGFDLINKSYGLDHYLLKTSACNLKTVLTLKLKRKILMALRDKTLYPDNFVKQQEVYDKYKHYLADYTHDEIEWYGLTFNEALLKLQDIDDISEVKKEPLKVKYRAELIEELNNSDEIKEEKQSWLNKLNPFANK
;
A
#
# COMPACT_ATOMS: atom_id res chain seq x y z
N MET A 1 36.93 14.92 -3.57
CA MET A 1 36.06 16.13 -3.63
C MET A 1 34.58 15.78 -3.77
N GLU A 2 34.22 14.73 -4.52
CA GLU A 2 32.82 14.30 -4.72
C GLU A 2 32.07 13.96 -3.42
N SER A 3 32.74 13.39 -2.41
CA SER A 3 32.13 13.03 -1.12
C SER A 3 31.69 14.24 -0.29
N ARG A 4 32.44 15.34 -0.31
CA ARG A 4 32.10 16.57 0.43
C ARG A 4 30.95 17.33 -0.24
N LEU A 5 30.93 17.38 -1.58
CA LEU A 5 29.83 17.98 -2.34
C LEU A 5 28.53 17.17 -2.21
N ALA A 6 28.60 15.84 -2.26
CA ALA A 6 27.45 14.97 -2.03
C ALA A 6 26.88 15.12 -0.61
N ASN A 7 27.73 15.25 0.40
CA ASN A 7 27.31 15.50 1.78
C ASN A 7 26.70 16.91 1.95
N GLY A 8 27.25 17.93 1.30
CA GLY A 8 26.69 19.29 1.29
C GLY A 8 25.29 19.35 0.66
N LEU A 9 25.06 18.63 -0.44
CA LEU A 9 23.74 18.55 -1.08
C LEU A 9 22.71 17.83 -0.22
N LYS A 10 23.11 16.82 0.57
CA LYS A 10 22.22 16.15 1.53
C LYS A 10 21.79 17.07 2.67
N LEU A 11 22.66 17.97 3.14
CA LEU A 11 22.33 18.95 4.18
C LEU A 11 21.32 19.99 3.70
N LEU A 12 21.34 20.33 2.41
CA LEU A 12 20.39 21.26 1.78
C LEU A 12 19.08 20.58 1.32
N TYR A 13 18.98 19.25 1.41
CA TYR A 13 17.81 18.52 0.97
C TYR A 13 16.70 18.61 2.02
N ILE A 14 15.73 19.49 1.76
CA ILE A 14 14.49 19.54 2.53
C ILE A 14 13.48 18.58 1.88
N PRO A 15 13.14 17.44 2.53
CA PRO A 15 12.17 16.51 1.96
C PRO A 15 10.79 17.18 1.87
N LYS A 16 10.16 17.09 0.69
CA LYS A 16 8.78 17.55 0.53
C LYS A 16 7.86 16.72 1.42
N LYS A 17 7.11 17.39 2.30
CA LYS A 17 6.08 16.73 3.11
C LYS A 17 5.02 16.16 2.18
N THR A 18 4.85 14.83 2.21
CA THR A 18 3.77 14.13 1.51
C THR A 18 2.57 14.00 2.44
N ARG A 19 1.39 13.71 1.87
CA ARG A 19 0.16 13.47 2.66
C ARG A 19 0.32 12.39 3.73
N ILE A 20 1.25 11.45 3.55
CA ILE A 20 1.54 10.38 4.50
C ILE A 20 2.57 10.79 5.55
N SER A 21 3.53 11.65 5.20
CA SER A 21 4.55 12.06 6.16
C SER A 21 4.10 13.20 7.08
N SER A 22 2.85 13.67 6.97
CA SER A 22 2.33 14.82 7.71
C SER A 22 1.01 14.51 8.42
N GLY A 23 0.81 15.10 9.62
CA GLY A 23 -0.44 15.03 10.37
C GLY A 23 -0.85 13.60 10.69
N ILE A 24 -2.16 13.32 10.57
CA ILE A 24 -2.75 12.01 10.86
C ILE A 24 -2.20 10.90 9.94
N GLY A 25 -1.73 11.24 8.73
CA GLY A 25 -1.11 10.30 7.82
C GLY A 25 0.17 9.65 8.38
N ASN A 26 0.88 10.36 9.28
CA ASN A 26 2.09 9.81 9.89
C ASN A 26 1.77 8.73 10.93
N ARG A 27 0.58 8.76 11.54
CA ARG A 27 0.11 7.74 12.48
C ARG A 27 -0.31 6.43 11.80
N LEU A 28 -0.53 6.44 10.48
CA LEU A 28 -0.91 5.24 9.74
C LEU A 28 0.15 4.12 9.89
N PRO A 29 -0.29 2.84 9.97
CA PRO A 29 0.63 1.72 10.13
C PRO A 29 1.66 1.60 9.01
N GLU A 30 2.81 1.02 9.33
CA GLU A 30 3.89 0.80 8.36
C GLU A 30 3.46 -0.07 7.18
N ALA A 31 2.61 -1.07 7.46
CA ALA A 31 1.94 -1.91 6.46
C ALA A 31 1.25 -1.07 5.36
N TYR A 32 0.46 -0.07 5.76
CA TYR A 32 -0.20 0.83 4.81
C TYR A 32 0.79 1.74 4.09
N LYS A 33 1.81 2.23 4.79
CA LYS A 33 2.87 3.06 4.19
C LYS A 33 3.65 2.29 3.12
N LYS A 34 3.94 1.00 3.33
CA LYS A 34 4.55 0.09 2.36
C LYS A 34 3.67 -0.05 1.11
N PHE A 35 2.39 -0.38 1.30
CA PHE A 35 1.41 -0.46 0.21
C PHE A 35 1.31 0.85 -0.58
N TYR A 36 1.23 2.01 0.09
CA TYR A 36 1.09 3.28 -0.61
C TYR A 36 2.32 3.64 -1.44
N LYS A 37 3.53 3.32 -0.94
CA LYS A 37 4.77 3.47 -1.70
C LYS A 37 4.73 2.64 -2.98
N GLU A 38 4.33 1.37 -2.88
CA GLU A 38 4.12 0.51 -4.05
C GLU A 38 3.09 1.12 -5.01
N TRP A 39 1.94 1.55 -4.52
CA TRP A 39 0.84 2.04 -5.38
C TRP A 39 1.14 3.36 -6.11
N ARG A 40 1.79 4.32 -5.43
CA ARG A 40 1.95 5.70 -5.92
C ARG A 40 3.36 6.08 -6.33
N HIS A 41 4.39 5.53 -5.68
CA HIS A 41 5.77 5.96 -5.90
C HIS A 41 6.55 5.01 -6.82
N GLN A 42 6.18 3.73 -6.88
CA GLN A 42 6.81 2.80 -7.81
C GLN A 42 6.53 3.21 -9.27
N THR A 43 7.53 3.05 -10.13
CA THR A 43 7.39 3.27 -11.57
C THR A 43 6.54 2.15 -12.19
N PRO A 44 5.42 2.47 -12.86
CA PRO A 44 4.59 1.47 -13.51
C PRO A 44 5.29 0.88 -14.75
N GLU A 45 4.78 -0.26 -15.21
CA GLU A 45 5.18 -0.84 -16.49
C GLU A 45 4.90 0.11 -17.66
N PRO A 46 5.80 0.18 -18.66
CA PRO A 46 5.60 1.00 -19.85
C PRO A 46 4.53 0.39 -20.75
N ILE A 47 3.43 1.14 -20.97
CA ILE A 47 2.30 0.72 -21.81
C ILE A 47 2.28 1.46 -23.14
N TYR A 48 2.34 2.80 -23.07
CA TYR A 48 2.14 3.67 -24.24
C TYR A 48 3.43 4.08 -24.95
N TYR A 49 4.57 3.57 -24.47
CA TYR A 49 5.87 3.81 -25.08
C TYR A 49 6.72 2.56 -24.95
N GLN A 50 7.64 2.37 -25.90
CA GLN A 50 8.59 1.28 -25.86
C GLN A 50 9.89 1.80 -25.22
N PRO A 51 10.29 1.27 -24.06
CA PRO A 51 11.53 1.67 -23.43
C PRO A 51 12.71 1.19 -24.27
N LYS A 52 13.70 2.06 -24.48
CA LYS A 52 14.98 1.63 -25.06
C LYS A 52 15.81 0.94 -23.99
N GLN A 53 16.47 -0.15 -24.36
CA GLN A 53 17.34 -0.91 -23.48
C GLN A 53 18.72 -0.26 -23.41
N GLY A 54 19.41 -0.44 -22.27
CA GLY A 54 20.74 0.10 -22.04
C GLY A 54 20.76 1.53 -21.48
N LYS A 55 21.93 1.97 -21.02
CA LYS A 55 22.15 3.31 -20.46
C LYS A 55 22.61 4.32 -21.51
N TRP A 56 23.18 3.85 -22.61
CA TRP A 56 23.84 4.67 -23.63
C TRP A 56 23.48 4.14 -25.02
N THR A 57 23.26 5.06 -25.95
CA THR A 57 23.05 4.78 -27.38
C THR A 57 24.01 5.62 -28.19
N ARG A 58 24.47 5.10 -29.33
CA ARG A 58 25.22 5.87 -30.31
C ARG A 58 24.26 6.49 -31.31
N ASP A 59 24.43 7.77 -31.58
CA ASP A 59 23.67 8.48 -32.61
C ASP A 59 24.11 8.02 -34.01
N GLU A 60 23.14 7.68 -34.85
CA GLU A 60 23.40 7.19 -36.21
C GLU A 60 24.08 8.23 -37.12
N LYS A 61 23.82 9.52 -36.88
CA LYS A 61 24.30 10.61 -37.74
C LYS A 61 25.64 11.18 -37.29
N THR A 62 25.85 11.31 -35.98
CA THR A 62 27.00 12.00 -35.39
C THR A 62 28.02 11.03 -34.79
N GLY A 63 27.63 9.77 -34.55
CA GLY A 63 28.46 8.79 -33.83
C GLY A 63 28.63 9.09 -32.33
N ALA A 64 28.05 10.17 -31.82
CA ALA A 64 28.16 10.57 -30.43
C ALA A 64 27.43 9.58 -29.51
N VAL A 65 27.97 9.37 -28.31
CA VAL A 65 27.37 8.51 -27.28
C VAL A 65 26.45 9.36 -26.39
N ILE A 66 25.14 9.12 -26.46
CA ILE A 66 24.10 9.83 -25.72
C ILE A 66 23.47 8.91 -24.67
N PRO A 67 23.15 9.40 -23.45
CA PRO A 67 22.45 8.60 -22.46
C PRO A 67 21.00 8.33 -22.88
N VAL A 68 20.55 7.08 -22.72
CA VAL A 68 19.18 6.67 -22.99
C VAL A 68 18.26 7.18 -21.88
N GLN A 69 17.21 7.89 -22.25
CA GLN A 69 16.20 8.38 -21.32
C GLN A 69 14.83 7.78 -21.63
N ASN A 70 14.31 6.95 -20.72
CA ASN A 70 12.97 6.39 -20.81
C ASN A 70 12.01 7.26 -20.00
N ILE A 71 11.39 8.24 -20.67
CA ILE A 71 10.46 9.18 -20.03
C ILE A 71 9.02 8.68 -20.24
N PRO A 72 8.26 8.39 -19.16
CA PRO A 72 6.89 7.94 -19.30
C PRO A 72 5.96 9.06 -19.79
N ILE A 73 4.98 8.69 -20.60
CA ILE A 73 3.95 9.60 -21.10
C ILE A 73 3.01 9.99 -19.95
N PRO A 74 2.64 11.27 -19.79
CA PRO A 74 1.71 11.70 -18.75
C PRO A 74 0.30 11.16 -19.04
N LEU A 75 -0.24 10.42 -18.07
CA LEU A 75 -1.55 9.77 -18.18
C LEU A 75 -2.62 10.51 -17.36
N LYS A 76 -3.84 10.55 -17.90
CA LYS A 76 -5.03 11.08 -17.21
C LYS A 76 -5.94 9.92 -16.81
N TYR A 77 -6.25 9.85 -15.52
CA TYR A 77 -7.08 8.81 -14.94
C TYR A 77 -8.48 9.37 -14.60
N PRO A 78 -9.54 9.01 -15.34
CA PRO A 78 -10.89 9.42 -15.02
C PRO A 78 -11.43 8.68 -13.78
N LYS A 79 -12.37 9.27 -13.05
CA LYS A 79 -12.96 8.63 -11.84
C LYS A 79 -13.67 7.31 -12.17
N THR A 80 -14.23 7.19 -13.37
CA THR A 80 -14.90 5.98 -13.90
C THR A 80 -13.95 4.78 -14.03
N MET A 81 -12.64 5.02 -14.10
CA MET A 81 -11.64 3.94 -14.10
C MET A 81 -11.69 3.11 -12.81
N ASN A 82 -12.01 3.74 -11.68
CA ASN A 82 -11.94 3.08 -10.37
C ASN A 82 -12.95 1.94 -10.20
N SER A 83 -14.02 1.90 -11.01
CA SER A 83 -15.03 0.84 -11.02
C SER A 83 -14.75 -0.27 -12.03
N GLY A 84 -13.63 -0.22 -12.77
CA GLY A 84 -13.29 -1.18 -13.81
C GLY A 84 -11.92 -1.83 -13.63
N ILE A 85 -11.60 -2.77 -14.53
CA ILE A 85 -10.30 -3.45 -14.64
C ILE A 85 -9.63 -2.96 -15.93
N TRP A 86 -8.74 -1.97 -15.81
CA TRP A 86 -8.17 -1.29 -16.99
C TRP A 86 -6.76 -1.77 -17.36
N GLY A 87 -6.12 -2.63 -16.55
CA GLY A 87 -4.80 -3.19 -16.90
C GLY A 87 -3.67 -2.17 -17.01
N GLY A 88 -3.77 -1.07 -16.25
CA GLY A 88 -2.83 0.05 -16.28
C GLY A 88 -3.08 1.08 -17.39
N GLU A 89 -4.06 0.85 -18.27
CA GLU A 89 -4.43 1.82 -19.31
C GLU A 89 -5.08 3.07 -18.70
N ALA A 90 -5.01 4.17 -19.46
CA ALA A 90 -5.50 5.49 -19.08
C ALA A 90 -5.84 6.30 -20.33
N VAL A 91 -6.36 7.51 -20.12
CA VAL A 91 -6.56 8.46 -21.22
C VAL A 91 -5.27 9.25 -21.44
N ILE A 92 -4.82 9.34 -22.69
CA ILE A 92 -3.69 10.19 -23.06
C ILE A 92 -4.24 11.48 -23.65
N GLN A 93 -3.78 12.61 -23.11
CA GLN A 93 -4.04 13.92 -23.68
C GLN A 93 -2.79 14.39 -24.42
N GLY A 94 -2.93 14.78 -25.68
CA GLY A 94 -1.82 15.34 -26.42
C GLY A 94 -2.26 16.02 -27.69
N PHE A 95 -1.36 16.08 -28.66
CA PHE A 95 -1.59 16.76 -29.93
C PHE A 95 -1.26 15.83 -31.09
N LYS A 96 -2.16 15.77 -32.06
CA LYS A 96 -1.95 15.10 -33.33
C LYS A 96 -1.55 16.15 -34.36
N GLN A 97 -0.44 15.93 -35.05
CA GLN A 97 -0.09 16.75 -36.22
C GLN A 97 -0.98 16.30 -37.39
N GLY A 98 -1.52 17.26 -38.15
CA GLY A 98 -2.13 16.93 -39.44
C GLY A 98 -1.12 16.27 -40.37
N GLY A 99 -1.55 15.64 -41.47
CA GLY A 99 -0.69 14.83 -42.34
C GLY A 99 0.54 15.51 -42.97
N GLY A 100 0.83 16.78 -42.68
CA GLY A 100 2.04 17.49 -43.13
C GLY A 100 2.78 18.20 -42.00
N LYS A 101 4.11 18.28 -42.12
CA LYS A 101 5.03 18.88 -41.13
C LYS A 101 4.72 20.35 -40.79
N TYR A 102 4.14 21.10 -41.71
CA TYR A 102 3.81 22.52 -41.54
C TYR A 102 2.36 22.77 -41.12
N LYS A 103 1.54 21.72 -40.95
CA LYS A 103 0.16 21.88 -40.49
C LYS A 103 0.12 22.08 -38.98
N SER A 104 -0.81 22.92 -38.53
CA SER A 104 -1.09 23.14 -37.11
C SER A 104 -1.42 21.85 -36.39
N ARG A 105 -1.02 21.77 -35.11
CA ARG A 105 -1.28 20.63 -34.25
C ARG A 105 -2.69 20.74 -33.68
N VAL A 106 -3.45 19.65 -33.71
CA VAL A 106 -4.82 19.59 -33.20
C VAL A 106 -4.81 18.81 -31.88
N PRO A 107 -5.44 19.31 -30.81
CA PRO A 107 -5.56 18.57 -29.56
C PRO A 107 -6.33 17.26 -29.80
N TYR A 108 -5.84 16.16 -29.25
CA TYR A 108 -6.45 14.84 -29.40
C TYR A 108 -6.35 14.04 -28.10
N PHE A 109 -7.40 13.26 -27.83
CA PHE A 109 -7.45 12.34 -26.70
C PHE A 109 -7.45 10.91 -27.22
N TRP A 110 -6.47 10.12 -26.79
CA TRP A 110 -6.47 8.68 -27.02
C TRP A 110 -7.13 8.01 -25.82
N THR A 111 -8.29 7.43 -26.04
CA THR A 111 -9.07 6.70 -25.04
C THR A 111 -8.94 5.20 -25.26
N PRO A 112 -8.88 4.39 -24.20
CA PRO A 112 -8.86 2.93 -24.32
C PRO A 112 -10.22 2.40 -24.74
N THR A 113 -10.22 1.21 -25.35
CA THR A 113 -11.46 0.51 -25.71
C THR A 113 -12.01 -0.21 -24.48
N LEU A 114 -13.23 0.15 -24.06
CA LEU A 114 -13.89 -0.41 -22.89
C LEU A 114 -14.95 -1.41 -23.31
N LYS A 115 -14.92 -2.61 -22.73
CA LYS A 115 -15.92 -3.67 -22.93
C LYS A 115 -16.58 -4.02 -21.59
N LYS A 116 -17.89 -4.21 -21.59
CA LYS A 116 -18.60 -4.77 -20.43
C LYS A 116 -18.56 -6.29 -20.54
N THR A 117 -17.97 -6.95 -19.55
CA THR A 117 -17.78 -8.41 -19.54
C THR A 117 -18.05 -8.96 -18.15
N VAL A 118 -18.36 -10.25 -18.08
CA VAL A 118 -18.52 -10.97 -16.82
C VAL A 118 -17.23 -11.74 -16.55
N VAL A 119 -16.60 -11.49 -15.41
CA VAL A 119 -15.37 -12.19 -15.00
C VAL A 119 -15.68 -13.03 -13.75
N TYR A 120 -15.13 -14.24 -13.71
CA TYR A 120 -15.27 -15.15 -12.58
C TYR A 120 -14.02 -15.12 -11.69
N SER A 121 -14.23 -15.08 -10.38
CA SER A 121 -13.19 -15.32 -9.37
C SER A 121 -13.43 -16.68 -8.73
N GLU A 122 -12.42 -17.54 -8.79
CA GLU A 122 -12.43 -18.90 -8.26
C GLU A 122 -12.34 -18.88 -6.74
N VAL A 123 -11.48 -18.02 -6.17
CA VAL A 123 -11.30 -17.86 -4.73
C VAL A 123 -12.59 -17.34 -4.07
N LEU A 124 -13.22 -16.34 -4.67
CA LEU A 124 -14.46 -15.76 -4.12
C LEU A 124 -15.72 -16.53 -4.54
N ASN A 125 -15.60 -17.50 -5.45
CA ASN A 125 -16.70 -18.23 -6.09
C ASN A 125 -17.82 -17.32 -6.62
N LYS A 126 -17.47 -16.23 -7.32
CA LYS A 126 -18.44 -15.22 -7.77
C LYS A 126 -18.17 -14.74 -9.19
N TYR A 127 -19.25 -14.60 -9.95
CA TYR A 127 -19.26 -13.89 -11.23
C TYR A 127 -19.50 -12.40 -10.98
N MET A 128 -18.72 -11.55 -11.64
CA MET A 128 -18.77 -10.10 -11.50
C MET A 128 -18.91 -9.46 -12.87
N SER A 129 -19.95 -8.65 -13.07
CA SER A 129 -20.08 -7.82 -14.27
C SER A 129 -19.23 -6.57 -14.09
N THR A 130 -18.24 -6.35 -14.97
CA THR A 130 -17.29 -5.24 -14.84
C THR A 130 -16.85 -4.73 -16.21
N THR A 131 -16.43 -3.46 -16.26
CA THR A 131 -15.80 -2.88 -17.45
C THR A 131 -14.33 -3.26 -17.50
N VAL A 132 -13.92 -3.89 -18.60
CA VAL A 132 -12.57 -4.38 -18.83
C VAL A 132 -12.03 -3.78 -20.12
N THR A 133 -10.75 -3.42 -20.14
CA THR A 133 -10.05 -3.00 -21.36
C THR A 133 -9.55 -4.20 -22.16
N GLN A 134 -9.30 -4.05 -23.46
CA GLN A 134 -8.74 -5.15 -24.26
C GLN A 134 -7.44 -5.69 -23.67
N ARG A 135 -6.51 -4.81 -23.27
CA ARG A 135 -5.27 -5.19 -22.59
C ARG A 135 -5.53 -5.89 -21.26
N GLY A 136 -6.48 -5.39 -20.46
CA GLY A 136 -6.83 -6.00 -19.18
C GLY A 136 -7.29 -7.45 -19.35
N PHE A 137 -8.10 -7.70 -20.38
CA PHE A 137 -8.53 -9.05 -20.76
C PHE A 137 -7.34 -9.93 -21.19
N ASP A 138 -6.44 -9.40 -22.01
CA ASP A 138 -5.25 -10.13 -22.44
C ASP A 138 -4.32 -10.47 -21.27
N LEU A 139 -4.19 -9.59 -20.27
CA LEU A 139 -3.40 -9.83 -19.06
C LEU A 139 -4.02 -10.92 -18.17
N ILE A 140 -5.35 -10.95 -18.06
CA ILE A 140 -6.07 -12.02 -17.36
C ILE A 140 -5.80 -13.37 -18.04
N ASN A 141 -5.88 -13.41 -19.37
CA ASN A 141 -5.60 -14.64 -20.12
C ASN A 141 -4.12 -15.07 -19.99
N LYS A 142 -3.18 -14.12 -20.08
CA LYS A 142 -1.73 -14.38 -19.91
C LYS A 142 -1.35 -14.91 -18.53
N SER A 143 -2.17 -14.63 -17.52
CA SER A 143 -1.97 -15.10 -16.15
C SER A 143 -2.83 -16.31 -15.79
N TYR A 144 -3.53 -16.88 -16.78
CA TYR A 144 -4.37 -18.07 -16.61
C TYR A 144 -5.50 -17.90 -15.58
N GLY A 145 -6.05 -16.69 -15.45
CA GLY A 145 -7.21 -16.42 -14.60
C GLY A 145 -7.18 -15.06 -13.90
N LEU A 146 -8.35 -14.60 -13.46
CA LEU A 146 -8.48 -13.32 -12.77
C LEU A 146 -7.71 -13.29 -11.45
N ASP A 147 -7.80 -14.36 -10.66
CA ASP A 147 -7.21 -14.39 -9.32
C ASP A 147 -5.68 -14.39 -9.41
N HIS A 148 -5.10 -15.17 -10.33
CA HIS A 148 -3.66 -15.11 -10.64
C HIS A 148 -3.24 -13.73 -11.14
N TYR A 149 -4.01 -13.11 -12.04
CA TYR A 149 -3.75 -11.75 -12.50
C TYR A 149 -3.68 -10.76 -11.34
N LEU A 150 -4.68 -10.76 -10.47
CA LEU A 150 -4.76 -9.81 -9.36
C LEU A 150 -3.63 -10.05 -8.35
N LEU A 151 -3.36 -11.31 -7.99
CA LEU A 151 -2.36 -11.65 -6.98
C LEU A 151 -0.93 -11.39 -7.46
N LYS A 152 -0.60 -11.77 -8.70
CA LYS A 152 0.73 -11.56 -9.32
C LYS A 152 1.05 -10.10 -9.60
N THR A 153 0.04 -9.30 -9.95
CA THR A 153 0.27 -7.90 -10.37
C THR A 153 0.46 -6.99 -9.16
N SER A 154 1.46 -6.11 -9.23
CA SER A 154 1.71 -5.08 -8.21
C SER A 154 0.60 -4.03 -8.15
N ALA A 155 0.46 -3.38 -6.99
CA ALA A 155 -0.51 -2.30 -6.79
C ALA A 155 -0.33 -1.16 -7.82
N CYS A 156 0.93 -0.87 -8.18
CA CYS A 156 1.25 0.16 -9.14
C CYS A 156 0.64 -0.10 -10.53
N ASN A 157 0.69 -1.34 -11.00
CA ASN A 157 0.22 -1.70 -12.35
C ASN A 157 -1.29 -1.91 -12.40
N LEU A 158 -1.91 -2.38 -11.32
CA LEU A 158 -3.36 -2.50 -11.23
C LEU A 158 -4.06 -1.14 -11.32
N LYS A 159 -3.54 -0.13 -10.62
CA LYS A 159 -4.03 1.26 -10.47
C LYS A 159 -5.46 1.45 -9.96
N THR A 160 -6.44 0.63 -10.37
CA THR A 160 -7.86 0.84 -10.10
C THR A 160 -8.26 0.43 -8.69
N VAL A 161 -9.16 1.20 -8.07
CA VAL A 161 -9.60 0.92 -6.70
C VAL A 161 -10.33 -0.42 -6.61
N LEU A 162 -11.16 -0.77 -7.60
CA LEU A 162 -11.86 -2.05 -7.65
C LEU A 162 -10.89 -3.23 -7.60
N THR A 163 -9.86 -3.25 -8.45
CA THR A 163 -8.89 -4.37 -8.51
C THR A 163 -8.10 -4.51 -7.22
N LEU A 164 -7.71 -3.40 -6.61
CA LEU A 164 -7.03 -3.39 -5.31
C LEU A 164 -7.90 -3.94 -4.19
N LYS A 165 -9.18 -3.57 -4.16
CA LYS A 165 -10.16 -4.10 -3.19
C LYS A 165 -10.44 -5.59 -3.43
N LEU A 166 -10.53 -6.03 -4.69
CA LEU A 166 -10.67 -7.45 -5.02
C LEU A 166 -9.45 -8.25 -4.57
N LYS A 167 -8.23 -7.76 -4.85
CA LYS A 167 -6.99 -8.39 -4.39
C LYS A 167 -6.96 -8.53 -2.87
N ARG A 168 -7.32 -7.47 -2.14
CA ARG A 168 -7.47 -7.52 -0.68
C ARG A 168 -8.46 -8.60 -0.24
N LYS A 169 -9.66 -8.63 -0.83
CA LYS A 169 -10.70 -9.62 -0.49
C LYS A 169 -10.25 -11.05 -0.75
N ILE A 170 -9.56 -11.29 -1.86
CA ILE A 170 -8.98 -12.59 -2.22
C ILE A 170 -7.93 -13.00 -1.17
N LEU A 171 -6.99 -12.11 -0.83
CA LEU A 171 -5.96 -12.38 0.18
C LEU A 171 -6.57 -12.68 1.57
N MET A 172 -7.60 -11.91 1.97
CA MET A 172 -8.33 -12.17 3.22
C MET A 172 -9.03 -13.54 3.19
N ALA A 173 -9.73 -13.87 2.10
CA ALA A 173 -10.42 -15.16 1.96
C ALA A 173 -9.45 -16.36 1.98
N LEU A 174 -8.29 -16.23 1.34
CA LEU A 174 -7.23 -17.24 1.37
C LEU A 174 -6.64 -17.41 2.78
N ARG A 175 -6.41 -16.31 3.50
CA ARG A 175 -5.89 -16.34 4.87
C ARG A 175 -6.87 -17.02 5.83
N ASP A 176 -8.12 -16.55 5.83
CA ASP A 176 -9.14 -17.01 6.78
C ASP A 176 -9.71 -18.38 6.38
N LYS A 177 -9.30 -18.92 5.22
CA LYS A 177 -9.80 -20.16 4.61
C LYS A 177 -11.34 -20.18 4.51
N THR A 178 -11.93 -19.03 4.22
CA THR A 178 -13.40 -18.89 4.06
C THR A 178 -13.90 -19.32 2.68
N LEU A 179 -13.07 -20.03 1.92
CA LEU A 179 -13.34 -20.51 0.56
C LEU A 179 -14.30 -21.70 0.64
N TYR A 180 -15.34 -21.73 -0.21
CA TYR A 180 -16.25 -22.87 -0.38
C TYR A 180 -16.67 -23.59 0.93
N PRO A 181 -17.49 -22.96 1.79
CA PRO A 181 -17.86 -23.56 3.08
C PRO A 181 -18.53 -24.94 2.95
N ASP A 182 -19.22 -25.18 1.83
CA ASP A 182 -19.97 -26.42 1.61
C ASP A 182 -19.12 -27.56 1.01
N ASN A 183 -17.94 -27.27 0.45
CA ASN A 183 -17.11 -28.26 -0.25
C ASN A 183 -15.64 -28.16 0.14
N PHE A 184 -15.24 -29.02 1.08
CA PHE A 184 -13.89 -29.08 1.63
C PHE A 184 -12.83 -29.52 0.60
N VAL A 185 -13.17 -30.44 -0.31
CA VAL A 185 -12.22 -30.93 -1.34
C VAL A 185 -11.83 -29.77 -2.26
N LYS A 186 -12.83 -29.06 -2.79
CA LYS A 186 -12.61 -27.90 -3.65
C LYS A 186 -11.92 -26.76 -2.90
N GLN A 187 -12.23 -26.57 -1.62
CA GLN A 187 -11.55 -25.60 -0.76
C GLN A 187 -10.05 -25.88 -0.68
N GLN A 188 -9.64 -27.13 -0.44
CA GLN A 188 -8.24 -27.52 -0.39
C GLN A 188 -7.54 -27.34 -1.74
N GLU A 189 -8.15 -27.78 -2.83
CA GLU A 189 -7.62 -27.62 -4.19
C GLU A 189 -7.34 -26.15 -4.53
N VAL A 190 -8.32 -25.28 -4.28
CA VAL A 190 -8.18 -23.83 -4.53
C VAL A 190 -7.15 -23.23 -3.59
N TYR A 191 -7.14 -23.60 -2.32
CA TYR A 191 -6.14 -23.12 -1.37
C TYR A 191 -4.72 -23.50 -1.81
N ASP A 192 -4.50 -24.74 -2.20
CA ASP A 192 -3.20 -25.24 -2.64
C ASP A 192 -2.71 -24.55 -3.92
N LYS A 193 -3.64 -24.17 -4.80
CA LYS A 193 -3.35 -23.41 -6.03
C LYS A 193 -2.86 -21.98 -5.77
N TYR A 194 -3.32 -21.31 -4.71
CA TYR A 194 -3.04 -19.89 -4.46
C TYR A 194 -2.20 -19.61 -3.20
N LYS A 195 -1.91 -20.62 -2.36
CA LYS A 195 -1.21 -20.44 -1.08
C LYS A 195 0.17 -19.77 -1.20
N HIS A 196 0.87 -19.94 -2.32
CA HIS A 196 2.19 -19.36 -2.52
C HIS A 196 2.19 -17.82 -2.51
N TYR A 197 1.07 -17.18 -2.85
CA TYR A 197 0.95 -15.72 -2.78
C TYR A 197 0.84 -15.19 -1.36
N LEU A 198 0.50 -16.02 -0.36
CA LEU A 198 0.41 -15.57 1.03
C LEU A 198 1.79 -15.35 1.67
N ALA A 199 2.84 -15.99 1.14
CA ALA A 199 4.20 -15.86 1.67
C ALA A 199 4.74 -14.41 1.62
N ASP A 200 4.25 -13.61 0.66
CA ASP A 200 4.72 -12.24 0.44
C ASP A 200 4.08 -11.22 1.40
N TYR A 201 3.02 -11.60 2.12
CA TYR A 201 2.17 -10.68 2.88
C TYR A 201 2.01 -11.08 4.34
N THR A 202 2.11 -10.11 5.24
CA THR A 202 1.74 -10.28 6.66
C THR A 202 0.26 -10.01 6.88
N HIS A 203 -0.26 -10.40 8.07
CA HIS A 203 -1.66 -10.15 8.42
C HIS A 203 -2.04 -8.67 8.27
N ASP A 204 -1.25 -7.80 8.88
CA ASP A 204 -1.50 -6.35 8.89
C ASP A 204 -1.39 -5.78 7.48
N GLU A 205 -0.44 -6.27 6.68
CA GLU A 205 -0.32 -5.86 5.28
C GLU A 205 -1.58 -6.17 4.47
N ILE A 206 -2.15 -7.38 4.62
CA ILE A 206 -3.39 -7.76 3.93
C ILE A 206 -4.55 -6.87 4.37
N GLU A 207 -4.67 -6.59 5.67
CA GLU A 207 -5.81 -5.84 6.22
C GLU A 207 -5.82 -4.36 5.79
N TRP A 208 -4.64 -3.78 5.57
CA TRP A 208 -4.46 -2.41 5.09
C TRP A 208 -4.31 -2.29 3.57
N TYR A 209 -4.12 -3.41 2.86
CA TYR A 209 -3.93 -3.42 1.41
C TYR A 209 -5.17 -2.87 0.68
N GLY A 210 -4.95 -2.08 -0.37
CA GLY A 210 -6.02 -1.65 -1.27
C GLY A 210 -7.03 -0.65 -0.70
N LEU A 211 -6.85 -0.18 0.53
CA LEU A 211 -7.57 0.97 1.07
C LEU A 211 -7.16 2.25 0.36
N THR A 212 -8.13 3.09 0.03
CA THR A 212 -7.83 4.47 -0.36
C THR A 212 -7.36 5.27 0.85
N PHE A 213 -6.71 6.42 0.62
CA PHE A 213 -6.22 7.25 1.71
C PHE A 213 -7.33 7.67 2.68
N ASN A 214 -8.49 8.06 2.18
CA ASN A 214 -9.62 8.46 3.03
C ASN A 214 -10.17 7.25 3.81
N GLU A 215 -10.29 6.09 3.18
CA GLU A 215 -10.75 4.87 3.87
C GLU A 215 -9.75 4.41 4.94
N ALA A 216 -8.44 4.57 4.69
CA ALA A 216 -7.41 4.26 5.67
C ALA A 216 -7.48 5.22 6.87
N LEU A 217 -7.79 6.50 6.65
CA LEU A 217 -8.00 7.46 7.73
C LEU A 217 -9.27 7.15 8.53
N LEU A 218 -10.37 6.81 7.86
CA LEU A 218 -11.61 6.40 8.53
C LEU A 218 -11.37 5.15 9.37
N LYS A 219 -10.71 4.13 8.82
CA LYS A 219 -10.34 2.92 9.58
C LYS A 219 -9.46 3.25 10.80
N LEU A 220 -8.51 4.19 10.66
CA LEU A 220 -7.68 4.61 11.78
C LEU A 220 -8.51 5.33 12.86
N GLN A 221 -9.45 6.18 12.45
CA GLN A 221 -10.38 6.84 13.34
C GLN A 221 -11.27 5.83 14.08
N ASP A 222 -11.80 4.82 13.39
CA ASP A 222 -12.60 3.76 14.02
C ASP A 222 -11.78 3.01 15.09
N ILE A 223 -10.51 2.72 14.82
CA ILE A 223 -9.60 2.09 15.79
C ILE A 223 -9.35 3.00 16.99
N ASP A 224 -9.15 4.30 16.72
CA ASP A 224 -8.95 5.30 17.77
C ASP A 224 -10.21 5.39 18.64
N ASP A 225 -11.39 5.57 18.06
CA ASP A 225 -12.67 5.65 18.76
C ASP A 225 -12.91 4.40 19.63
N ILE A 226 -12.61 3.19 19.11
CA ILE A 226 -12.67 1.94 19.88
C ILE A 226 -11.66 1.96 21.06
N SER A 227 -10.48 2.53 20.86
CA SER A 227 -9.48 2.70 21.93
C SER A 227 -9.90 3.76 22.95
N GLU A 228 -10.61 4.81 22.52
CA GLU A 228 -11.10 5.89 23.36
C GLU A 228 -12.23 5.41 24.28
N VAL A 229 -13.16 4.60 23.77
CA VAL A 229 -14.17 3.92 24.60
C VAL A 229 -13.51 3.08 25.69
N LYS A 230 -12.33 2.53 25.42
CA LYS A 230 -11.55 1.74 26.39
C LYS A 230 -10.64 2.58 27.29
N LYS A 231 -10.56 3.90 27.13
CA LYS A 231 -9.72 4.75 28.00
C LYS A 231 -10.32 4.73 29.41
N GLU A 232 -9.57 4.15 30.34
CA GLU A 232 -9.97 4.12 31.74
C GLU A 232 -10.05 5.53 32.33
N PRO A 233 -11.05 5.82 33.19
CA PRO A 233 -11.17 7.11 33.84
C PRO A 233 -9.94 7.39 34.71
N LEU A 234 -9.46 8.64 34.70
CA LEU A 234 -8.23 9.06 35.39
C LEU A 234 -8.22 8.72 36.89
N LYS A 235 -9.39 8.67 37.54
CA LYS A 235 -9.54 8.24 38.94
C LYS A 235 -8.91 6.86 39.20
N VAL A 236 -9.04 5.91 38.26
CA VAL A 236 -8.48 4.56 38.41
C VAL A 236 -6.96 4.63 38.36
N LYS A 237 -6.39 5.44 37.46
CA LYS A 237 -4.95 5.69 37.37
C LYS A 237 -4.40 6.33 38.65
N TYR A 238 -5.01 7.42 39.11
CA TYR A 238 -4.59 8.09 40.36
C TYR A 238 -4.73 7.21 41.60
N ARG A 239 -5.73 6.32 41.63
CA ARG A 239 -5.87 5.34 42.71
C ARG A 239 -4.72 4.33 42.68
N ALA A 240 -4.33 3.85 41.50
CA ALA A 240 -3.19 2.94 41.36
C ALA A 240 -1.88 3.63 41.76
N GLU A 241 -1.63 4.85 41.26
CA GLU A 241 -0.47 5.67 41.63
C GLU A 241 -0.40 5.91 43.15
N LEU A 242 -1.52 6.23 43.80
CA LEU A 242 -1.56 6.43 45.25
C LEU A 242 -1.30 5.13 46.04
N ILE A 243 -1.77 3.98 45.56
CA ILE A 243 -1.45 2.69 46.19
C ILE A 243 0.04 2.38 46.06
N GLU A 244 0.64 2.65 44.89
CA GLU A 244 2.08 2.51 44.67
C GLU A 244 2.89 3.44 45.59
N GLU A 245 2.48 4.72 45.73
CA GLU A 245 3.10 5.67 46.65
C GLU A 245 3.03 5.21 48.11
N LEU A 246 1.87 4.69 48.55
CA LEU A 246 1.70 4.19 49.91
C LEU A 246 2.58 2.96 50.18
N ASN A 247 2.60 2.00 49.25
CA ASN A 247 3.45 0.81 49.37
C ASN A 247 4.94 1.19 49.45
N ASN A 248 5.42 2.08 48.58
CA ASN A 248 6.79 2.59 48.63
C ASN A 248 7.09 3.34 49.93
N SER A 249 6.11 4.10 50.45
CA SER A 249 6.27 4.82 51.71
C SER A 249 6.37 3.90 52.93
N ASP A 250 5.69 2.76 52.89
CA ASP A 250 5.73 1.77 53.96
C ASP A 250 7.03 0.95 53.94
N GLU A 251 7.58 0.65 52.75
CA GLU A 251 8.95 0.08 52.62
C GLU A 251 10.03 1.03 53.20
N ILE A 252 9.92 2.34 52.96
CA ILE A 252 10.85 3.34 53.53
C ILE A 252 10.69 3.46 55.06
N LYS A 253 9.48 3.25 55.60
CA LYS A 253 9.26 3.23 57.06
C LYS A 253 9.83 1.95 57.67
N GLU A 254 9.69 0.79 57.03
CA GLU A 254 10.27 -0.47 57.50
C GLU A 254 11.81 -0.42 57.51
N GLU A 255 12.46 0.17 56.49
CA GLU A 255 13.91 0.38 56.49
C GLU A 255 14.37 1.31 57.63
N LYS A 256 13.65 2.43 57.86
CA LYS A 256 13.92 3.36 58.96
C LYS A 256 13.68 2.75 60.33
N GLN A 257 12.63 1.94 60.50
CA GLN A 257 12.39 1.18 61.72
C GLN A 257 13.46 0.10 61.95
N SER A 258 13.96 -0.55 60.89
CA SER A 258 15.08 -1.51 61.00
C SER A 258 16.39 -0.84 61.43
N TRP A 259 16.66 0.39 60.96
CA TRP A 259 17.82 1.18 61.36
C TRP A 259 17.69 1.74 62.79
N LEU A 260 16.50 2.20 63.18
CA LEU A 260 16.20 2.64 64.54
C LEU A 260 16.26 1.48 65.56
N ASN A 261 15.83 0.28 65.17
CA ASN A 261 15.95 -0.92 66.02
C ASN A 261 17.41 -1.37 66.21
N LYS A 262 18.31 -1.11 65.25
CA LYS A 262 19.76 -1.34 65.39
C LYS A 262 20.45 -0.33 66.33
N LEU A 263 19.84 0.84 66.54
CA LEU A 263 20.36 1.91 67.41
C LEU A 263 19.78 1.87 68.82
N ASN A 264 18.87 0.95 69.14
CA ASN A 264 18.23 0.87 70.44
C ASN A 264 19.08 0.01 71.41
N PRO A 265 19.78 0.61 72.40
CA PRO A 265 20.68 -0.13 73.29
C PRO A 265 19.93 -0.94 74.37
N PHE A 266 18.59 -0.94 74.35
CA PHE A 266 17.73 -1.64 75.32
C PHE A 266 16.97 -2.83 74.73
N ALA A 267 17.23 -3.22 73.48
CA ALA A 267 16.47 -4.26 72.80
C ALA A 267 16.80 -5.71 73.26
N ASN A 268 17.93 -5.93 73.94
CA ASN A 268 18.29 -7.22 74.50
C ASN A 268 18.22 -7.18 76.04
N LYS A 269 17.11 -7.67 76.58
CA LYS A 269 17.00 -8.17 77.95
C LYS A 269 16.39 -9.56 77.89
#